data_AF-A0A6H1ZE40-F1
#
_entry.id   AF-A0A6H1ZE40-F1
#
_cell.length_a   1.000
_cell.length_b   1.000
_cell.length_c   1.000
_cell.angle_alpha   90.00
_cell.angle_beta   90.00
_cell.angle_gamma   90.00
#
_symmetry.space_group_name_H-M   'P 1'
#
loop_
_entity.id
_entity.type
_entity.pdbx_description
1 polymer ?
#
loop_
_entity_poly.entity_id
_entity_poly.type
_entity_poly.pdbx_seq_one_letter_code
_entity_poly.pdbx_strand_id
1 'polypeptide(L)'
;MTKRKDPAKKKPGPKGPSKWTAARIREEAEALAEWCDTSLDNVWFKSFALERGYPAEYLSRWANAADEDGNPANPEFHQAYKKAEARQEQRLVQGGVMGLFNPTMCIFVLKNKHNWKDVRGVQHGLDEATTRTLDDVLKQVDGSTKGLPDVGK
;
A
#
# COMPACT_ATOMS: atom_id res chain seq x y z
N MET A 1 -35.63 37.39 -7.87
CA MET A 1 -34.54 36.50 -7.41
C MET A 1 -35.04 35.64 -6.26
N THR A 2 -35.48 34.41 -6.56
CA THR A 2 -36.07 33.50 -5.58
C THR A 2 -34.96 32.61 -5.00
N LYS A 3 -34.67 32.76 -3.69
CA LYS A 3 -33.67 31.94 -2.99
C LYS A 3 -34.15 30.49 -2.94
N ARG A 4 -33.43 29.57 -3.60
CA ARG A 4 -33.64 28.12 -3.46
C ARG A 4 -33.24 27.72 -2.04
N LYS A 5 -34.17 27.14 -1.29
CA LYS A 5 -33.94 26.57 0.05
C LYS A 5 -33.15 25.28 -0.14
N ASP A 6 -31.96 25.19 0.44
CA ASP A 6 -31.18 23.95 0.43
C ASP A 6 -31.94 22.82 1.14
N PRO A 7 -31.98 21.60 0.59
CA PRO A 7 -32.69 20.49 1.21
C PRO A 7 -31.99 20.07 2.50
N ALA A 8 -32.75 20.05 3.59
CA ALA A 8 -32.29 19.62 4.92
C ALA A 8 -31.68 18.20 4.86
N LYS A 9 -30.43 18.07 5.30
CA LYS A 9 -29.75 16.77 5.47
C LYS A 9 -30.53 15.93 6.49
N LYS A 10 -31.21 14.88 6.03
CA LYS A 10 -31.84 13.89 6.91
C LYS A 10 -30.75 13.22 7.76
N LYS A 11 -30.87 13.30 9.09
CA LYS A 11 -30.03 12.53 10.01
C LYS A 11 -30.31 11.03 9.79
N PRO A 12 -29.28 10.17 9.72
CA PRO A 12 -29.52 8.73 9.61
C PRO A 12 -30.25 8.26 10.88
N GLY A 13 -31.38 7.58 10.69
CA GLY A 13 -32.14 6.97 11.78
C GLY A 13 -31.34 5.89 12.51
N PRO A 14 -31.84 5.40 13.67
CA PRO A 14 -31.18 4.33 14.42
C PRO A 14 -31.02 3.10 13.53
N LYS A 15 -29.77 2.67 13.33
CA LYS A 15 -29.46 1.45 12.58
C LYS A 15 -30.03 0.27 13.36
N GLY A 16 -30.95 -0.48 12.76
CA GLY A 16 -31.41 -1.75 13.32
C GLY A 16 -30.25 -2.70 13.61
N PRO A 17 -30.47 -3.76 14.41
CA PRO A 17 -29.40 -4.67 14.81
C PRO A 17 -28.69 -5.24 13.57
N SER A 18 -27.37 -5.06 13.53
CA SER A 18 -26.53 -5.56 12.45
C SER A 18 -26.65 -7.09 12.39
N LYS A 19 -26.91 -7.65 11.21
CA LYS A 19 -26.86 -9.10 10.96
C LYS A 19 -25.49 -9.73 11.27
N TRP A 20 -24.46 -8.89 11.41
CA TRP A 20 -23.09 -9.26 11.72
C TRP A 20 -22.82 -9.03 13.20
N THR A 21 -22.96 -10.11 13.98
CA THR A 21 -22.55 -10.18 15.39
C THR A 21 -21.07 -10.57 15.47
N ALA A 22 -20.42 -10.29 16.61
CA ALA A 22 -19.02 -10.67 16.83
C ALA A 22 -18.82 -12.20 16.69
N ALA A 23 -19.76 -13.00 17.20
CA ALA A 23 -19.73 -14.46 17.05
C ALA A 23 -19.73 -14.89 15.58
N ARG A 24 -20.60 -14.31 14.76
CA ARG A 24 -20.65 -14.61 13.32
C ARG A 24 -19.39 -14.15 12.59
N ILE A 25 -18.83 -13.01 12.96
CA ILE A 25 -17.57 -12.53 12.38
C ILE A 25 -16.42 -13.49 12.73
N ARG A 26 -16.40 -14.04 13.95
CA ARG A 26 -15.43 -15.07 14.34
C ARG A 26 -15.58 -16.35 13.51
N GLU A 27 -16.82 -16.83 13.30
CA GLU A 27 -17.07 -17.99 12.42
C GLU A 27 -16.58 -17.73 10.99
N GLU A 28 -16.80 -16.53 10.44
CA GLU A 28 -16.27 -16.16 9.12
C GLU A 28 -14.72 -16.05 9.10
N ALA A 29 -14.08 -15.79 10.24
CA ALA A 29 -12.61 -15.75 10.33
C ALA A 29 -12.02 -17.15 10.10
N GLU A 30 -12.59 -18.16 10.77
CA GLU A 30 -12.22 -19.56 10.63
C GLU A 30 -12.49 -20.05 9.21
N ALA A 31 -13.69 -19.77 8.70
CA ALA A 31 -14.07 -20.13 7.34
C ALA A 31 -13.17 -19.48 6.27
N LEU A 32 -12.79 -18.20 6.45
CA LEU A 32 -11.84 -17.53 5.55
C LEU A 32 -10.46 -18.21 5.58
N ALA A 33 -9.97 -18.57 6.77
CA ALA A 33 -8.68 -19.21 6.92
C ALA A 33 -8.65 -20.60 6.26
N GLU A 34 -9.68 -21.41 6.47
CA GLU A 34 -9.83 -22.72 5.84
C GLU A 34 -9.99 -22.61 4.32
N TRP A 35 -10.84 -21.70 3.85
CA TRP A 35 -11.04 -21.46 2.42
C TRP A 35 -9.74 -21.03 1.74
N CYS A 36 -8.93 -20.20 2.40
CA CYS A 36 -7.63 -19.81 1.87
C CYS A 36 -6.69 -21.01 1.71
N ASP A 37 -6.75 -22.00 2.61
CA ASP A 37 -5.89 -23.19 2.57
C ASP A 37 -6.45 -24.32 1.68
N THR A 38 -7.72 -24.26 1.29
CA THR A 38 -8.41 -25.31 0.49
C THR A 38 -7.88 -25.48 -0.93
N SER A 39 -7.60 -24.38 -1.64
CA SER A 39 -7.11 -24.44 -3.02
C SER A 39 -5.98 -23.44 -3.26
N LEU A 40 -4.99 -23.83 -4.05
CA LEU A 40 -3.93 -22.94 -4.52
C LEU A 40 -4.44 -21.89 -5.52
N ASP A 41 -5.57 -22.13 -6.17
CA ASP A 41 -6.20 -21.22 -7.12
C ASP A 41 -6.91 -20.04 -6.43
N ASN A 42 -7.07 -20.11 -5.10
CA ASN A 42 -7.66 -19.06 -4.27
C ASN A 42 -6.66 -17.89 -4.06
N VAL A 43 -6.12 -17.35 -5.15
CA VAL A 43 -5.19 -16.21 -5.14
C VAL A 43 -5.89 -14.93 -4.71
N TRP A 44 -7.14 -14.75 -5.13
CA TRP A 44 -7.94 -13.57 -4.78
C TRP A 44 -8.89 -13.89 -3.63
N PHE A 45 -8.41 -13.74 -2.39
CA PHE A 45 -9.19 -14.12 -1.20
C PHE A 45 -10.49 -13.33 -0.99
N LYS A 46 -10.64 -12.19 -1.67
CA LYS A 46 -11.91 -11.43 -1.67
C LYS A 46 -13.04 -12.19 -2.37
N SER A 47 -12.74 -13.18 -3.22
CA SER A 47 -13.73 -14.07 -3.82
C SER A 47 -14.51 -14.87 -2.78
N PHE A 48 -13.91 -15.17 -1.62
CA PHE A 48 -14.59 -15.79 -0.49
C PHE A 48 -15.90 -15.06 -0.12
N ALA A 49 -15.86 -13.73 0.00
CA ALA A 49 -17.05 -12.95 0.33
C ALA A 49 -18.14 -13.06 -0.74
N LEU A 50 -17.73 -13.07 -2.02
CA LEU A 50 -18.64 -13.19 -3.16
C LEU A 50 -19.33 -14.56 -3.17
N GLU A 51 -18.57 -15.64 -2.90
CA GLU A 51 -19.09 -17.00 -2.78
C GLU A 51 -20.07 -17.14 -1.61
N ARG A 52 -19.82 -16.42 -0.51
CA ARG A 52 -20.71 -16.35 0.66
C ARG A 52 -21.92 -15.43 0.46
N GLY A 53 -22.01 -14.73 -0.66
CA GLY A 53 -23.14 -13.87 -1.01
C GLY A 53 -23.15 -12.49 -0.33
N TYR A 54 -21.98 -11.94 0.01
CA TYR A 54 -21.88 -10.58 0.54
C TYR A 54 -20.72 -9.77 -0.07
N PRO A 55 -20.78 -8.42 -0.04
CA PRO A 55 -19.73 -7.57 -0.60
C PRO A 55 -18.36 -7.81 0.05
N ALA A 56 -17.29 -7.84 -0.75
CA ALA A 56 -15.92 -8.03 -0.26
C ALA A 56 -15.44 -6.94 0.71
N GLU A 57 -16.06 -5.76 0.69
CA GLU A 57 -15.78 -4.65 1.61
C GLU A 57 -15.96 -5.04 3.08
N TYR A 58 -16.85 -6.02 3.36
CA TYR A 58 -17.07 -6.52 4.71
C TYR A 58 -15.81 -7.13 5.31
N LEU A 59 -15.01 -7.86 4.53
CA LEU A 59 -13.76 -8.47 5.01
C LEU A 59 -12.80 -7.38 5.52
N SER A 60 -12.56 -6.35 4.69
CA SER A 60 -11.71 -5.23 5.10
C SER A 60 -12.28 -4.45 6.28
N ARG A 61 -13.61 -4.31 6.35
CA ARG A 61 -14.27 -3.60 7.44
C ARG A 61 -14.11 -4.34 8.76
N TRP A 62 -14.30 -5.65 8.78
CA TRP A 62 -14.16 -6.46 10.00
C TRP A 62 -12.71 -6.55 10.46
N ALA A 63 -11.78 -6.69 9.53
CA ALA A 63 -10.36 -6.75 9.84
C ALA A 63 -9.79 -5.43 10.39
N ASN A 64 -10.30 -4.29 9.94
CA ASN A 64 -9.83 -2.97 10.37
C ASN A 64 -10.75 -2.29 11.40
N ALA A 65 -11.80 -2.98 11.87
CA ALA A 65 -12.63 -2.46 12.93
C ALA A 65 -11.79 -2.38 14.21
N ALA A 66 -11.83 -1.22 14.87
CA ALA A 66 -11.15 -0.99 16.14
C ALA A 66 -12.16 -0.67 17.25
N ASP A 67 -11.82 -1.00 18.49
CA ASP A 67 -12.52 -0.58 19.69
C ASP A 67 -12.13 0.85 20.11
N GLU A 68 -12.68 1.32 21.23
CA GLU A 68 -12.41 2.67 21.75
C GLU A 68 -10.94 2.88 22.16
N ASP A 69 -10.24 1.78 22.49
CA ASP A 69 -8.82 1.77 22.88
C ASP A 69 -7.87 1.65 21.67
N GLY A 70 -8.42 1.53 20.46
CA GLY A 70 -7.66 1.37 19.22
C GLY A 70 -7.17 -0.05 18.94
N ASN A 71 -7.60 -1.04 19.73
CA ASN A 71 -7.32 -2.45 19.47
C ASN A 71 -8.30 -3.02 18.42
N PRO A 72 -7.93 -4.11 17.71
CA PRO A 72 -8.86 -4.74 16.78
C PRO A 72 -10.13 -5.23 17.47
N ALA A 73 -11.29 -4.75 17.02
CA ALA A 73 -12.60 -5.14 17.55
C ALA A 73 -12.94 -6.62 17.26
N ASN A 74 -12.30 -7.22 16.24
CA ASN A 74 -12.40 -8.63 15.91
C ASN A 74 -10.99 -9.21 15.70
N PRO A 75 -10.25 -9.53 16.77
CA PRO A 75 -8.84 -9.88 16.68
C PRO A 75 -8.60 -11.16 15.87
N GLU A 76 -9.48 -12.16 15.97
CA GLU A 76 -9.39 -13.41 15.23
C GLU A 76 -9.58 -13.16 13.72
N PHE A 77 -10.56 -12.33 13.36
CA PHE A 77 -10.78 -11.96 11.95
C PHE A 77 -9.63 -11.11 11.41
N HIS A 78 -9.10 -10.19 12.21
CA HIS A 78 -7.92 -9.41 11.85
C HIS A 78 -6.72 -10.32 11.52
N GLN A 79 -6.46 -11.33 12.34
CA GLN A 79 -5.40 -12.32 12.10
C GLN A 79 -5.67 -13.17 10.86
N ALA A 80 -6.89 -13.68 10.68
CA ALA A 80 -7.26 -14.46 9.50
C ALA A 80 -7.11 -13.65 8.20
N TYR A 81 -7.52 -12.38 8.23
CA TYR A 81 -7.37 -11.47 7.10
C TYR A 81 -5.89 -11.21 6.75
N LYS A 82 -5.03 -10.98 7.76
CA LYS A 82 -3.58 -10.86 7.54
C LYS A 82 -2.96 -12.14 6.95
N LYS A 83 -3.38 -13.31 7.43
CA LYS A 83 -2.96 -14.60 6.89
C LYS A 83 -3.40 -14.74 5.42
N ALA A 84 -4.62 -14.34 5.08
CA ALA A 84 -5.12 -14.36 3.71
C ALA A 84 -4.31 -13.43 2.78
N GLU A 85 -3.95 -12.23 3.24
CA GLU A 85 -3.07 -11.33 2.49
C GLU A 85 -1.67 -11.94 2.27
N ALA A 86 -1.07 -12.54 3.31
CA ALA A 86 0.22 -13.22 3.18
C ALA A 86 0.16 -14.41 2.21
N ARG A 87 -0.93 -15.19 2.22
CA ARG A 87 -1.15 -16.29 1.28
C ARG A 87 -1.28 -15.80 -0.16
N GLN A 88 -2.04 -14.73 -0.38
CA GLN A 88 -2.16 -14.10 -1.69
C GLN A 88 -0.79 -13.67 -2.21
N GLU A 89 0.01 -13.00 -1.38
CA GLU A 89 1.37 -12.57 -1.73
C GLU A 89 2.24 -13.75 -2.16
N GLN A 90 2.30 -14.78 -1.31
CA GLN A 90 3.07 -16.00 -1.56
C GLN A 90 2.67 -16.65 -2.89
N ARG A 91 1.36 -16.78 -3.15
CA ARG A 91 0.85 -17.40 -4.38
C ARG A 91 1.20 -16.58 -5.62
N LEU A 92 1.09 -15.26 -5.57
CA LEU A 92 1.48 -14.39 -6.69
C LEU A 92 2.96 -14.53 -7.03
N VAL A 93 3.82 -14.60 -6.00
CA VAL A 93 5.26 -14.82 -6.18
C VAL A 93 5.54 -16.19 -6.77
N GLN A 94 5.01 -17.25 -6.16
CA GLN A 94 5.24 -18.63 -6.61
C GLN A 94 4.72 -18.85 -8.03
N GLY A 95 3.47 -18.46 -8.30
CA GLY A 95 2.88 -18.60 -9.63
C GLY A 95 3.57 -17.75 -10.70
N GLY A 96 4.06 -16.56 -10.34
CA GLY A 96 4.89 -15.73 -11.23
C GLY A 96 6.24 -16.37 -11.55
N VAL A 97 6.92 -16.94 -10.57
CA VAL A 97 8.22 -17.63 -10.73
C VAL A 97 8.09 -18.93 -11.53
N MET A 98 7.01 -19.69 -11.28
CA MET A 98 6.75 -20.96 -11.97
C MET A 98 6.16 -20.78 -13.38
N GLY A 99 5.93 -19.54 -13.83
CA GLY A 99 5.33 -19.25 -15.13
C GLY A 99 3.84 -19.60 -15.23
N LEU A 100 3.16 -19.83 -14.10
CA LEU A 100 1.73 -20.11 -14.04
C LEU A 100 0.89 -18.84 -14.20
N PHE A 101 1.43 -17.72 -13.73
CA PHE A 101 0.79 -16.40 -13.82
C PHE A 101 1.62 -15.46 -14.68
N ASN A 102 0.94 -14.50 -15.31
CA ASN A 102 1.61 -13.42 -16.03
C ASN A 102 2.51 -12.62 -15.04
N PRO A 103 3.85 -12.61 -15.22
CA PRO A 103 4.75 -11.99 -14.25
C PRO A 103 4.52 -10.49 -14.09
N THR A 104 4.17 -9.78 -15.19
CA THR A 104 3.87 -8.34 -15.16
C THR A 104 2.65 -8.05 -14.28
N MET A 105 1.60 -8.87 -14.40
CA MET A 105 0.41 -8.74 -13.55
C MET A 105 0.71 -9.06 -12.09
N CYS A 106 1.50 -10.10 -11.80
CA CYS A 106 1.92 -10.40 -10.44
C CYS A 106 2.68 -9.21 -9.81
N ILE A 107 3.68 -8.67 -10.52
CA ILE A 107 4.46 -7.50 -10.06
C ILE A 107 3.54 -6.30 -9.81
N PHE A 108 2.59 -6.04 -10.72
CA PHE A 108 1.64 -4.94 -10.55
C PHE A 108 0.81 -5.08 -9.27
N VAL A 109 0.29 -6.28 -9.00
CA VAL A 109 -0.47 -6.54 -7.76
C VAL A 109 0.43 -6.45 -6.53
N LEU A 110 1.61 -7.06 -6.55
CA LEU A 110 2.56 -7.01 -5.42
C LEU A 110 2.94 -5.56 -5.05
N LYS A 111 3.18 -4.69 -6.05
CA LYS A 111 3.48 -3.27 -5.80
C LYS A 111 2.29 -2.50 -5.23
N ASN A 112 1.11 -2.63 -5.84
CA ASN A 112 -0.05 -1.82 -5.46
C ASN A 112 -0.76 -2.31 -4.19
N LYS A 113 -0.74 -3.62 -3.93
CA LYS A 113 -1.49 -4.24 -2.83
C LYS A 113 -0.61 -4.67 -1.65
N HIS A 114 0.60 -5.15 -1.93
CA HIS A 114 1.55 -5.63 -0.91
C HIS A 114 2.72 -4.67 -0.67
N ASN A 115 2.68 -3.47 -1.27
CA ASN A 115 3.65 -2.40 -1.07
C ASN A 115 5.11 -2.80 -1.38
N TRP A 116 5.30 -3.73 -2.32
CA TRP A 116 6.63 -4.05 -2.84
C TRP A 116 7.22 -2.83 -3.55
N LYS A 117 8.54 -2.64 -3.39
CA LYS A 117 9.25 -1.50 -3.98
C LYS A 117 10.44 -2.01 -4.79
N ASP A 118 10.64 -1.41 -5.96
CA ASP A 118 11.89 -1.61 -6.68
C ASP A 118 12.99 -0.87 -5.93
N VAL A 119 14.04 -1.59 -5.56
CA VAL A 119 15.27 -0.97 -5.07
C VAL A 119 16.15 -0.71 -6.29
N ARG A 120 16.31 0.55 -6.65
CA ARG A 120 17.33 0.96 -7.63
C ARG A 120 18.59 1.33 -6.85
N GLY A 121 19.67 0.58 -7.06
CA GLY A 121 20.99 1.03 -6.64
C GLY A 121 21.36 2.25 -7.48
N VAL A 122 21.50 3.42 -6.85
CA VAL A 122 22.08 4.58 -7.53
C VAL A 122 23.57 4.30 -7.63
N GLN A 123 24.03 3.79 -8.77
CA GLN A 123 25.44 3.88 -9.13
C GLN A 123 25.72 5.36 -9.41
N HIS A 124 26.16 6.08 -8.37
CA HIS A 124 26.93 7.29 -8.58
C HIS A 124 28.24 6.84 -9.26
N GLY A 125 28.24 6.89 -10.59
CA GLY A 125 29.49 7.03 -11.33
C GLY A 125 30.11 8.33 -10.84
N LEU A 126 31.09 8.23 -9.93
CA LEU A 126 32.04 9.31 -9.75
C LEU A 126 32.86 9.35 -11.03
N ASP A 127 32.39 10.10 -12.01
CA ASP A 127 33.28 10.61 -13.05
C ASP A 127 34.33 11.46 -12.32
N GLU A 128 35.58 10.99 -12.33
CA GLU A 128 36.75 11.52 -11.63
C GLU A 128 37.17 12.95 -12.09
N ALA A 129 36.24 13.73 -12.64
CA ALA A 129 36.51 15.03 -13.26
C ALA A 129 35.58 16.16 -12.80
N THR A 130 34.64 15.96 -11.85
CA THR A 130 33.69 17.04 -11.50
C THR A 130 33.31 17.16 -10.03
N THR A 131 34.17 16.77 -9.08
CA THR A 131 34.13 17.34 -7.73
C THR A 131 35.03 18.56 -7.66
N ARG A 132 34.61 19.66 -8.31
CA ARG A 132 35.02 20.99 -7.82
C ARG A 132 34.23 21.22 -6.55
N THR A 133 34.92 21.22 -5.42
CA THR A 133 34.29 21.56 -4.14
C THR A 133 33.94 23.05 -4.15
N LEU A 134 32.93 23.44 -3.37
CA LEU A 134 32.59 24.86 -3.18
C LEU A 134 33.81 25.68 -2.69
N ASP A 135 34.72 25.04 -1.97
CA ASP A 135 36.00 25.60 -1.53
C ASP A 135 36.95 25.92 -2.71
N ASP A 136 36.91 25.13 -3.79
CA ASP A 136 37.73 25.38 -4.99
C ASP A 136 37.23 26.59 -5.78
N VAL A 137 35.90 26.79 -5.81
CA VAL A 137 35.27 27.95 -6.45
C VAL A 137 35.54 29.23 -5.64
N LEU A 138 35.48 29.15 -4.30
CA LEU A 138 35.76 30.28 -3.42
C LEU A 138 37.25 30.73 -3.49
N LYS A 139 38.19 29.80 -3.60
CA LYS A 139 39.62 30.13 -3.81
C LYS A 139 39.90 30.84 -5.13
N GLN A 140 39.10 30.59 -6.18
CA GLN A 140 39.23 31.29 -7.46
C GLN A 140 38.69 32.73 -7.42
N VAL A 141 37.71 33.00 -6.55
CA VAL A 141 37.14 34.34 -6.38
C VAL A 141 38.05 35.22 -5.51
N ASP A 142 38.74 34.66 -4.51
CA ASP A 142 39.61 35.41 -3.60
C ASP A 142 41.07 35.61 -4.10
N GLY A 143 41.39 35.15 -5.31
CA GLY A 143 42.77 35.06 -5.83
C GLY A 143 43.15 35.98 -6.99
N SER A 144 42.50 37.13 -7.21
CA SER A 144 42.90 38.10 -8.25
C SER A 144 42.99 39.53 -7.74
N THR A 145 44.09 39.84 -7.05
CA THR A 145 44.73 41.16 -7.16
C THR A 145 46.25 41.02 -7.14
N LYS A 146 46.87 41.01 -8.33
CA LYS A 146 48.09 41.80 -8.65
C LYS A 146 48.62 41.44 -10.04
N GLY A 147 48.70 42.47 -10.89
CA GLY A 147 49.52 42.49 -12.10
C GLY A 147 48.74 42.58 -13.40
N LEU A 148 48.08 43.72 -13.66
CA LEU A 148 47.88 44.14 -15.06
C LEU A 148 49.25 44.57 -15.61
N PRO A 149 49.74 44.01 -16.73
CA PRO A 149 50.78 44.67 -17.49
C PRO A 149 50.18 45.90 -18.20
N ASP A 150 50.83 47.03 -17.98
CA ASP A 150 50.60 48.33 -18.61
C ASP A 150 50.71 48.21 -20.14
N VAL A 151 49.69 48.67 -20.86
CA VAL A 151 49.67 48.70 -22.33
C VAL A 151 49.81 50.15 -22.76
N GLY A 152 51.07 50.57 -22.96
CA GLY A 152 51.44 51.86 -23.51
C GLY A 152 52.59 51.72 -24.50
N LYS A 153 52.41 52.31 -25.69
CA LYS A 153 53.35 52.37 -26.82
C LYS A 153 54.65 53.10 -26.49
#